data_AF-A0A7K2XDX9-F1
#
_entry.id   AF-A0A7K2XDX9-F1
#
_cell.length_a   1.000
_cell.length_b   1.000
_cell.length_c   1.000
_cell.angle_alpha   90.00
_cell.angle_beta   90.00
_cell.angle_gamma   90.00
#
_symmetry.space_group_name_H-M   'P 1'
#
loop_
_entity.id
_entity.type
_entity.pdbx_description
1 polymer ?
#
loop_
_entity_poly.entity_id
_entity_poly.type
_entity_poly.pdbx_seq_one_letter_code
_entity_poly.pdbx_strand_id
1 'polypeptide(L)'
;AGTGAVVGGLRGGVGTASTVLESGITVGALVVVNAVGSAVDPTTGVPYGSYFEDGRPAFPDPEVHGAALRRLAEARKAAAPPPLNTTLA
;
A
#
# COMPACT_ATOMS: atom_id res chain seq x y z
N ALA A 1 -16.36 0.60 3.52
CA ALA A 1 -15.10 1.39 3.46
C ALA A 1 -14.17 0.78 2.40
N GLY A 2 -13.38 1.56 1.67
CA GLY A 2 -12.36 1.04 0.74
C GLY A 2 -12.49 1.44 -0.74
N THR A 3 -13.69 1.67 -1.27
CA THR A 3 -13.88 1.99 -2.69
C THR A 3 -13.13 3.26 -3.12
N GLY A 4 -13.20 4.32 -2.30
CA GLY A 4 -12.49 5.58 -2.53
C GLY A 4 -11.15 5.68 -1.80
N ALA A 5 -10.62 4.59 -1.26
CA ALA A 5 -9.37 4.64 -0.49
C ALA A 5 -8.17 4.93 -1.41
N VAL A 6 -7.28 5.78 -0.92
CA VAL A 6 -6.05 6.20 -1.60
C VAL A 6 -4.88 6.09 -0.63
N VAL A 7 -3.75 5.56 -1.10
CA VAL A 7 -2.53 5.43 -0.31
C VAL A 7 -1.36 6.02 -1.06
N GLY A 8 -0.82 7.13 -0.54
CA GLY A 8 0.27 7.84 -1.22
C GLY A 8 -0.05 8.17 -2.68
N GLY A 9 -1.30 8.51 -3.01
CA GLY A 9 -1.73 8.80 -4.38
C GLY A 9 -1.93 7.58 -5.28
N LEU A 10 -1.65 6.36 -4.81
CA LEU A 10 -2.02 5.12 -5.47
C LEU A 10 -3.41 4.68 -5.02
N ARG A 11 -4.05 3.81 -5.81
CA ARG A 11 -5.31 3.19 -5.42
C ARG A 11 -5.09 2.36 -4.15
N GLY A 12 -5.78 2.73 -3.07
CA GLY A 12 -5.87 1.93 -1.86
C GLY A 12 -6.98 0.89 -1.96
N GLY A 13 -7.40 0.34 -0.82
CA GLY A 13 -8.48 -0.64 -0.81
C GLY A 13 -8.70 -1.28 0.54
N VAL A 14 -9.38 -2.43 0.53
CA VAL A 14 -9.54 -3.30 1.70
C VAL A 14 -8.56 -4.46 1.58
N GLY A 15 -7.81 -4.73 2.65
CA GLY A 15 -6.93 -5.89 2.78
C GLY A 15 -7.30 -6.70 4.02
N THR A 16 -7.09 -8.02 3.95
CA THR A 16 -7.24 -8.93 5.09
C THR A 16 -6.08 -9.91 5.15
N ALA A 17 -5.72 -10.35 6.35
CA ALA A 17 -4.74 -11.39 6.58
C ALA A 17 -5.12 -12.17 7.85
N SER A 18 -4.72 -13.43 7.94
CA SER A 18 -4.87 -14.22 9.16
C SER A 18 -3.74 -15.23 9.31
N THR A 19 -3.54 -15.68 10.54
CA THR A 19 -2.62 -16.78 10.88
C THR A 19 -3.18 -17.58 12.05
N VAL A 20 -2.80 -18.86 12.12
CA VAL A 20 -3.14 -19.74 13.24
C VAL A 20 -1.90 -19.89 14.11
N LEU A 21 -2.03 -19.60 15.39
CA LEU A 21 -0.97 -19.76 16.38
C LEU A 21 -0.79 -21.24 16.74
N GLU A 22 0.36 -21.61 17.29
CA GLU A 22 0.63 -22.98 17.77
C GLU A 22 -0.39 -23.46 18.81
N SER A 23 -1.01 -22.54 19.55
CA SER A 23 -2.09 -22.83 20.51
C SER A 23 -3.43 -23.18 19.86
N GLY A 24 -3.56 -23.05 18.53
CA GLY A 24 -4.80 -23.24 17.77
C GLY A 24 -5.68 -21.98 17.65
N ILE A 25 -5.28 -20.84 18.23
CA ILE A 25 -6.01 -19.57 18.10
C ILE A 25 -5.75 -18.96 16.71
N THR A 26 -6.82 -18.51 16.03
CA THR A 26 -6.69 -17.72 14.79
C THR A 26 -6.66 -16.22 15.10
N VAL A 27 -5.63 -15.53 14.63
CA VAL A 27 -5.55 -14.07 14.63
C VAL A 27 -5.85 -13.57 13.22
N GLY A 28 -6.80 -12.64 13.11
CA GLY A 28 -7.16 -11.99 11.84
C GLY A 28 -6.94 -10.48 11.89
N ALA A 29 -6.64 -9.88 10.75
CA ALA A 29 -6.50 -8.44 10.56
C ALA A 29 -7.30 -7.99 9.34
N LEU A 30 -8.04 -6.88 9.47
CA LEU A 30 -8.75 -6.20 8.39
C LEU A 30 -8.28 -4.75 8.33
N VAL A 31 -7.93 -4.26 7.13
CA VAL A 31 -7.37 -2.92 6.94
C VAL A 31 -8.06 -2.22 5.77
N VAL A 32 -8.44 -0.96 5.97
CA VAL A 32 -8.77 -0.03 4.87
C VAL A 32 -7.55 0.86 4.64
N VAL A 33 -6.85 0.65 3.53
CA VAL A 33 -5.57 1.29 3.22
C VAL A 33 -5.83 2.68 2.61
N ASN A 34 -5.97 3.70 3.47
CA ASN A 34 -6.28 5.09 3.08
C ASN A 34 -5.28 6.12 3.67
N ALA A 35 -3.98 5.81 3.62
CA ALA A 35 -2.96 6.63 4.28
C ALA A 35 -2.48 7.80 3.42
N VAL A 36 -2.13 8.92 4.08
CA VAL A 36 -1.41 10.04 3.44
C VAL A 36 -0.06 9.57 2.88
N GLY A 37 0.65 8.75 3.67
CA GLY A 37 1.96 8.20 3.31
C GLY A 37 1.89 7.14 2.20
N SER A 38 3.06 6.77 1.68
CA SER A 38 3.19 5.73 0.65
C SER A 38 3.32 4.34 1.29
N ALA A 39 2.63 3.35 0.70
CA ALA A 39 2.87 1.93 0.99
C ALA A 39 4.09 1.35 0.24
N VAL A 40 4.65 2.13 -0.69
CA VAL A 40 5.82 1.79 -1.50
C VAL A 40 6.97 2.71 -1.13
N ASP A 41 8.16 2.14 -0.95
CA ASP A 41 9.38 2.90 -0.75
C ASP A 41 9.69 3.74 -2.00
N PRO A 42 9.70 5.08 -1.90
CA PRO A 42 9.91 5.95 -3.06
C PRO A 42 11.32 5.85 -3.63
N THR A 43 12.28 5.33 -2.87
CA THR A 43 13.68 5.20 -3.27
C THR A 43 13.88 3.97 -4.16
N THR A 44 13.21 2.87 -3.82
CA THR A 44 13.45 1.56 -4.44
C THR A 44 12.29 1.05 -5.29
N GLY A 45 11.07 1.55 -5.06
CA GLY A 45 9.85 1.05 -5.71
C GLY A 45 9.28 -0.22 -5.08
N VAL A 46 9.87 -0.71 -3.98
CA VAL A 46 9.43 -1.92 -3.28
C VAL A 46 8.29 -1.61 -2.31
N PRO A 47 7.19 -2.40 -2.28
CA PRO A 47 6.19 -2.30 -1.22
C PRO A 47 6.83 -2.55 0.14
N TYR A 48 6.61 -1.68 1.13
CA TYR A 48 7.27 -1.83 2.44
C TYR A 48 6.99 -3.19 3.11
N GLY A 49 5.82 -3.78 2.85
CA GLY A 49 5.45 -5.10 3.37
C GLY A 49 6.39 -6.22 2.90
N SER A 50 6.93 -6.13 1.68
CA SER A 50 7.82 -7.15 1.12
C SER A 50 9.18 -7.24 1.82
N TYR A 51 9.57 -6.25 2.63
CA TYR A 51 10.77 -6.33 3.47
C TYR A 51 10.60 -7.26 4.69
N PHE A 52 9.37 -7.66 5.02
CA PHE A 52 9.05 -8.56 6.13
C PHE A 52 8.74 -9.99 5.66
N GLU A 53 8.78 -10.24 4.35
CA GLU A 53 8.66 -11.59 3.79
C GLU A 53 10.01 -12.31 3.81
N ASP A 54 9.98 -13.64 3.78
CA ASP A 54 11.20 -14.44 3.76
C ASP A 54 12.00 -14.19 2.46
N GLY A 55 13.26 -13.80 2.63
CA GLY A 55 14.20 -13.58 1.52
C GLY A 55 14.44 -12.10 1.22
N ARG A 56 15.03 -11.82 0.05
CA ARG A 56 15.22 -10.45 -0.43
C ARG A 56 14.03 -10.06 -1.29
N PRO A 57 13.46 -8.85 -1.13
CA PRO A 57 12.39 -8.40 -1.98
C PRO A 57 12.88 -8.23 -3.42
N ALA A 58 11.97 -8.40 -4.37
CA ALA A 58 12.23 -8.11 -5.77
C ALA A 58 12.28 -6.59 -5.98
N PHE A 59 13.44 -6.08 -6.42
CA PHE A 59 13.60 -4.68 -6.77
C PHE A 59 13.14 -4.46 -8.22
N PRO A 60 12.23 -3.50 -8.47
CA PRO A 60 11.90 -3.07 -9.83
C PRO A 60 13.14 -2.59 -10.58
N ASP A 61 13.13 -2.76 -11.91
CA ASP A 61 14.13 -2.13 -12.77
C ASP A 61 14.10 -0.59 -12.58
N PRO A 62 15.26 0.09 -12.50
CA PRO A 62 15.32 1.53 -12.29
C PRO A 62 14.52 2.36 -13.31
N GLU A 63 14.46 1.94 -14.58
CA GLU A 63 13.69 2.64 -15.61
C GLU A 63 12.18 2.49 -15.38
N VAL A 64 11.75 1.32 -14.93
CA VAL A 64 10.35 1.07 -14.56
C VAL A 64 9.95 1.93 -13.36
N HIS A 65 10.79 1.96 -12.32
CA HIS A 65 10.56 2.79 -11.13
C HIS A 65 10.51 4.28 -11.48
N GLY A 66 11.49 4.77 -12.24
CA GLY A 66 11.53 6.16 -12.69
C GLY A 66 10.30 6.54 -13.53
N ALA A 67 9.85 5.66 -14.42
CA ALA A 67 8.64 5.88 -15.21
C ALA A 67 7.36 5.83 -14.35
N ALA A 68 7.30 5.00 -13.31
CA ALA A 68 6.19 4.97 -12.36
C ALA A 68 6.10 6.27 -11.55
N LEU A 69 7.22 6.79 -11.05
CA LEU A 69 7.27 8.06 -10.32
C LEU A 69 6.78 9.23 -11.18
N ARG A 70 7.17 9.30 -12.45
CA ARG A 70 6.69 10.32 -13.40
C ARG A 70 5.17 10.28 -13.56
N ARG A 71 4.62 9.08 -13.83
CA ARG A 71 3.16 8.88 -13.99
C ARG A 71 2.40 9.24 -12.71
N LEU A 72 2.93 8.88 -11.54
CA LEU A 72 2.32 9.20 -10.25
C LEU A 72 2.31 10.72 -10.00
N ALA A 73 3.39 11.42 -10.35
CA ALA A 73 3.46 12.87 -10.24
C ALA A 73 2.47 13.58 -11.17
N GLU A 74 2.33 13.11 -12.42
CA GLU A 74 1.33 13.61 -13.37
C GLU A 74 -0.09 13.39 -12.88
N ALA A 75 -0.42 12.18 -12.42
CA ALA A 75 -1.74 11.85 -11.88
C ALA A 75 -2.10 12.70 -10.66
N ARG A 76 -1.15 12.92 -9.74
CA ARG A 76 -1.36 13.77 -8.55
C ARG A 76 -1.69 15.22 -8.90
N LYS A 77 -1.11 15.77 -9.97
CA LYS A 77 -1.44 17.14 -10.43
C LYS A 77 -2.88 17.26 -10.93
N ALA A 78 -3.44 16.17 -11.47
CA ALA A 78 -4.80 16.13 -12.00
C ALA A 78 -5.86 15.74 -10.95
N ALA A 79 -5.45 15.19 -9.80
CA ALA A 79 -6.35 14.65 -8.80
C ALA A 79 -6.78 15.69 -7.75
N ALA A 80 -8.03 15.58 -7.29
CA ALA A 80 -8.48 16.26 -6.07
C ALA A 80 -7.87 15.60 -4.82
N PRO A 81 -7.69 16.34 -3.71
CA PRO A 81 -7.20 15.76 -2.46
C PRO A 81 -8.12 14.62 -1.98
N PRO A 82 -7.57 13.43 -1.66
CA PRO A 82 -8.38 12.32 -1.19
C PRO A 82 -8.90 12.57 0.23
N PRO A 83 -10.09 12.04 0.59
CA PRO A 83 -10.55 12.05 1.97
C PRO A 83 -9.61 11.21 2.84
N LEU A 84 -9.12 11.77 3.95
CA LEU A 84 -8.12 11.13 4.82
C LEU A 84 -8.72 10.43 6.04
N ASN A 85 -10.05 10.42 6.17
CA ASN A 85 -10.73 9.69 7.23
C ASN A 85 -10.79 8.20 6.89
N THR A 86 -10.54 7.35 7.88
CA THR A 86 -10.76 5.91 7.79
C THR A 86 -11.72 5.50 8.89
N THR A 87 -12.85 4.92 8.53
CA THR A 87 -13.85 4.41 9.48
C THR A 87 -14.04 2.91 9.27
N LEU A 88 -13.89 2.15 10.35
CA LEU A 88 -14.31 0.76 10.48
C LEU A 88 -15.48 0.75 11.46
N ALA A 89 -16.59 0.13 11.08
CA ALA A 89 -17.79 -0.03 11.88
C ALA A 89 -18.18 -1.50 11.94
#